data_AF-A0A519EWR2-F1
#
_entry.id   AF-A0A519EWR2-F1
#
_cell.length_a   1.000
_cell.length_b   1.000
_cell.length_c   1.000
_cell.angle_alpha   90.00
_cell.angle_beta   90.00
_cell.angle_gamma   90.00
#
_symmetry.space_group_name_H-M   'P 1'
#
loop_
_entity.id
_entity.type
_entity.pdbx_description
1 polymer ?
#
loop_
_entity_poly.entity_id
_entity_poly.type
_entity_poly.pdbx_seq_one_letter_code
_entity_poly.pdbx_strand_id
1 'polypeptide(L)'
;MQLYLDCDGVLADFDRAASALLGMPPRAFEKRRGIGPFWRELARHPDFYGTLPLMPEAMRLFDAVRHLDPVILTGLPRGNWAAPQKVRWAATHFPGTR
;
A
#
# COMPACT_ATOMS: atom_id res chain seq x y z
N MET A 1 -5.47 23.11 8.95
CA MET A 1 -5.21 22.39 7.68
C MET A 1 -4.82 20.97 8.06
N GLN A 2 -5.32 19.94 7.38
CA GLN A 2 -4.93 18.55 7.62
C GLN A 2 -4.23 18.02 6.37
N LEU A 3 -3.01 17.51 6.54
CA LEU A 3 -2.28 16.82 5.49
C LEU A 3 -2.64 15.34 5.51
N TYR A 4 -2.96 14.79 4.35
CA TYR A 4 -3.18 13.36 4.15
C TYR A 4 -2.10 12.83 3.21
N LEU A 5 -1.43 11.76 3.60
CA LEU A 5 -0.49 11.04 2.75
C LEU A 5 -1.15 9.76 2.26
N ASP A 6 -1.20 9.59 0.95
CA ASP A 6 -1.60 8.31 0.39
C ASP A 6 -0.58 7.23 0.76
N CYS A 7 -1.02 5.97 0.80
CA CYS A 7 -0.16 4.85 1.15
C CYS A 7 0.35 4.11 -0.09
N ASP A 8 -0.55 3.48 -0.85
CA ASP A 8 -0.16 2.60 -1.97
C ASP A 8 0.32 3.44 -3.17
N GLY A 9 1.59 3.34 -3.52
CA GLY A 9 2.21 4.10 -4.60
C GLY A 9 2.83 5.43 -4.16
N VAL A 10 2.70 5.80 -2.86
CA VAL A 10 3.34 6.99 -2.28
C VAL A 10 4.29 6.61 -1.15
N LEU A 11 3.80 5.88 -0.13
CA LEU A 11 4.62 5.37 0.97
C LEU A 11 5.02 3.91 0.75
N ALA A 12 4.09 3.08 0.28
CA ALA A 12 4.27 1.66 0.02
C ALA A 12 4.37 1.38 -1.48
N ASP A 13 5.39 0.62 -1.90
CA ASP A 13 5.63 0.24 -3.30
C ASP A 13 4.76 -0.96 -3.70
N PHE A 14 3.46 -0.67 -3.86
CA PHE A 14 2.45 -1.63 -4.27
C PHE A 14 2.74 -2.22 -5.65
N ASP A 15 3.15 -1.38 -6.62
CA ASP A 15 3.35 -1.81 -8.00
C ASP A 15 4.49 -2.82 -8.13
N ARG A 16 5.58 -2.64 -7.38
CA ARG A 16 6.68 -3.62 -7.35
C ARG A 16 6.23 -4.95 -6.76
N ALA A 17 5.56 -4.94 -5.61
CA ALA A 17 5.10 -6.15 -4.95
C ALA A 17 4.05 -6.89 -5.80
N ALA A 18 3.08 -6.16 -6.34
CA ALA A 18 2.05 -6.70 -7.22
C ALA A 18 2.66 -7.25 -8.51
N SER A 19 3.64 -6.57 -9.11
CA SER A 19 4.32 -7.08 -10.32
C SER A 19 5.09 -8.36 -10.06
N ALA A 20 5.78 -8.45 -8.92
CA ALA A 20 6.51 -9.66 -8.53
C ALA A 20 5.57 -10.85 -8.32
N LEU A 21 4.41 -10.61 -7.69
CA LEU A 21 3.40 -11.64 -7.44
C LEU A 21 2.67 -12.06 -8.71
N LEU A 22 2.23 -11.10 -9.53
CA LEU A 22 1.41 -11.35 -10.73
C LEU A 22 2.23 -11.78 -11.94
N GLY A 23 3.57 -11.65 -11.89
CA GLY A 23 4.48 -11.93 -13.00
C GLY A 23 4.38 -10.92 -14.16
N MET A 24 3.64 -9.82 -13.97
CA MET A 24 3.48 -8.73 -14.94
C MET A 24 2.95 -7.47 -14.25
N PRO A 25 3.04 -6.29 -14.88
CA PRO A 25 2.54 -5.06 -14.29
C PRO A 25 1.05 -5.16 -13.90
N PRO A 26 0.64 -4.67 -12.72
CA PRO A 26 -0.73 -4.82 -12.20
C PRO A 26 -1.79 -4.27 -13.16
N ARG A 27 -1.55 -3.13 -13.81
CA ARG A 27 -2.44 -2.58 -14.84
C ARG A 27 -2.59 -3.48 -16.07
N ALA A 28 -1.52 -4.18 -16.47
CA ALA A 28 -1.58 -5.14 -17.57
C ALA A 28 -2.35 -6.41 -17.17
N PHE A 29 -2.16 -6.88 -15.93
CA PHE A 29 -2.93 -7.99 -15.38
C PHE A 29 -4.42 -7.67 -15.33
N GLU A 30 -4.79 -6.51 -14.78
CA GLU A 30 -6.17 -6.05 -14.70
C GLU A 30 -6.81 -5.94 -16.09
N LYS A 31 -6.12 -5.32 -17.06
CA LYS A 31 -6.63 -5.21 -18.44
C LYS A 31 -6.88 -6.58 -19.07
N ARG A 32 -6.04 -7.58 -18.76
CA ARG A 32 -6.12 -8.93 -19.36
C ARG A 32 -7.11 -9.85 -18.65
N ARG A 33 -7.25 -9.73 -17.33
CA ARG A 33 -7.97 -10.70 -16.48
C ARG A 33 -9.17 -10.08 -15.76
N GLY A 34 -9.25 -8.76 -15.67
CA GLY A 34 -10.26 -8.01 -14.94
C GLY A 34 -9.89 -7.76 -13.48
N ILE A 35 -10.58 -6.77 -12.88
CA ILE A 35 -10.35 -6.31 -11.51
C ILE A 35 -10.71 -7.37 -10.44
N GLY A 36 -11.66 -8.25 -10.72
CA GLY A 36 -12.06 -9.33 -9.82
C GLY A 36 -10.94 -10.36 -9.61
N PRO A 37 -10.43 -10.99 -10.69
CA PRO A 37 -9.27 -11.87 -10.61
C PRO A 37 -8.02 -11.18 -10.06
N PHE A 38 -7.79 -9.90 -10.41
CA PHE A 38 -6.69 -9.11 -9.87
C PHE A 38 -6.68 -9.12 -8.32
N TRP A 39 -7.78 -8.69 -7.70
CA TRP A 39 -7.86 -8.67 -6.23
C TRP A 39 -7.84 -10.07 -5.62
N ARG A 40 -8.40 -11.06 -6.31
CA ARG A 40 -8.39 -12.46 -5.84
C ARG A 40 -6.97 -13.02 -5.76
N GLU A 41 -6.11 -12.72 -6.73
CA GLU A 41 -4.72 -13.19 -6.69
C GLU A 41 -3.93 -12.50 -5.56
N LEU A 42 -4.10 -11.20 -5.37
CA LEU A 42 -3.43 -10.50 -4.27
C LEU A 42 -3.91 -11.00 -2.89
N ALA A 43 -5.22 -11.22 -2.74
CA ALA A 43 -5.81 -11.70 -1.49
C ALA A 43 -5.38 -13.13 -1.12
N ARG A 44 -4.91 -13.94 -2.09
CA ARG A 44 -4.38 -15.28 -1.82
C ARG A 44 -2.98 -15.27 -1.24
N HIS A 45 -2.22 -14.20 -1.45
CA HIS A 45 -0.89 -14.09 -0.87
C HIS A 45 -1.01 -13.72 0.61
N PRO A 46 -0.50 -14.57 1.52
CA PRO A 46 -0.49 -14.24 2.93
C PRO A 46 0.22 -12.91 3.15
N ASP A 47 -0.45 -12.02 3.85
CA ASP A 47 0.11 -10.74 4.27
C ASP A 47 0.65 -9.80 3.19
N PHE A 48 0.05 -9.82 1.99
CA PHE A 48 0.49 -9.00 0.86
C PHE A 48 0.78 -7.52 1.24
N TYR A 49 -0.19 -6.84 1.88
CA TYR A 49 -0.02 -5.43 2.26
C TYR A 49 0.95 -5.25 3.44
N GLY A 50 1.03 -6.23 4.34
CA GLY A 50 1.92 -6.18 5.51
C GLY A 50 3.39 -6.32 5.15
N THR A 51 3.69 -6.81 3.94
CA THR A 51 5.05 -7.02 3.45
C THR A 51 5.47 -6.06 2.34
N LEU A 52 4.70 -5.01 2.07
CA LEU A 52 5.04 -4.08 1.00
C LEU A 52 6.39 -3.39 1.27
N PRO A 53 7.29 -3.29 0.28
CA PRO A 53 8.47 -2.46 0.43
C PRO A 53 8.07 -0.98 0.51
N LEU A 54 8.90 -0.15 1.15
CA LEU A 54 8.76 1.30 1.08
C LEU A 54 9.04 1.79 -0.35
N MET A 55 8.37 2.86 -0.76
CA MET A 55 8.79 3.62 -1.95
C MET A 55 10.19 4.20 -1.73
N PRO A 56 11.03 4.33 -2.77
CA PRO A 56 12.43 4.78 -2.63
C PRO A 56 12.62 6.08 -1.85
N GLU A 57 11.67 7.02 -1.91
CA GLU A 57 11.73 8.31 -1.20
C GLU A 57 10.66 8.46 -0.10
N ALA A 58 9.98 7.38 0.30
CA ALA A 58 8.88 7.42 1.26
C ALA A 58 9.30 8.07 2.59
N MET A 59 10.45 7.67 3.14
CA MET A 59 10.95 8.19 4.41
C MET A 59 11.30 9.66 4.30
N ARG A 60 11.98 10.06 3.21
CA ARG A 60 12.36 11.45 2.98
C ARG A 60 11.14 12.36 2.84
N LEU A 61 10.11 11.90 2.11
CA LEU A 61 8.83 12.59 2.00
C LEU A 61 8.18 12.74 3.37
N PHE A 62 8.05 11.64 4.11
CA PHE A 62 7.40 11.63 5.41
C PHE A 62 8.11 12.55 6.41
N ASP A 63 9.43 12.46 6.53
CA ASP A 63 10.21 13.30 7.45
C ASP A 63 10.09 14.79 7.11
N ALA A 64 10.06 15.14 5.83
CA ALA A 64 9.91 16.53 5.39
C ALA A 64 8.58 17.16 5.84
N VAL A 65 7.52 16.36 5.96
CA VAL A 65 6.17 16.83 6.33
C VAL A 65 5.73 16.42 7.73
N ARG A 66 6.56 15.67 8.47
CA ARG A 66 6.22 15.11 9.79
C ARG A 66 5.74 16.17 10.78
N HIS A 67 6.32 17.36 10.72
CA HIS A 67 5.97 18.51 11.56
C HIS A 67 4.51 19.01 11.36
N LEU A 68 3.83 18.55 10.31
CA LEU A 68 2.44 18.89 10.01
C LEU A 68 1.42 17.87 10.55
N ASP A 69 1.85 16.86 11.33
CA ASP A 69 1.01 15.77 11.84
C ASP A 69 0.16 15.10 10.74
N PRO A 70 0.80 14.51 9.71
CA PRO A 70 0.08 13.89 8.60
C PRO A 70 -0.73 12.68 9.04
N VAL A 71 -1.86 12.44 8.37
CA VAL A 71 -2.67 11.23 8.48
C VAL A 71 -2.42 10.34 7.27
N ILE A 72 -2.16 9.06 7.47
CA ILE A 72 -2.04 8.10 6.37
C ILE A 72 -3.46 7.72 5.93
N LEU A 73 -3.84 8.13 4.72
CA LEU A 73 -5.14 7.85 4.13
C LEU A 73 -4.98 6.83 3.01
N THR A 74 -5.66 5.70 3.09
CA THR A 74 -5.50 4.64 2.08
C THR A 74 -6.83 3.99 1.70
N GLY A 75 -6.96 3.62 0.43
CA GLY A 75 -8.06 2.82 -0.06
C GLY A 75 -7.96 1.36 0.42
N LEU A 76 -9.10 0.70 0.56
CA LEU A 76 -9.19 -0.72 0.86
C LEU A 76 -9.86 -1.47 -0.30
N PRO A 77 -9.29 -2.60 -0.76
CA PRO A 77 -10.02 -3.51 -1.62
C PRO A 77 -11.23 -4.08 -0.86
N ARG A 78 -12.23 -4.55 -1.59
CA ARG A 78 -13.42 -5.17 -0.99
C ARG A 78 -13.03 -6.37 -0.11
N GLY A 79 -13.64 -6.45 1.08
CA GLY A 79 -13.39 -7.49 2.07
C GLY A 79 -12.70 -6.95 3.33
N ASN A 80 -12.22 -7.86 4.18
CA ASN A 80 -11.64 -7.55 5.50
C ASN A 80 -10.16 -7.94 5.63
N TRP A 81 -9.51 -8.35 4.54
CA TRP A 81 -8.15 -8.90 4.56
C TRP A 81 -7.05 -7.83 4.56
N ALA A 82 -7.28 -6.68 3.91
CA ALA A 82 -6.25 -5.66 3.70
C ALA A 82 -6.07 -4.68 4.88
N ALA A 83 -7.17 -4.28 5.52
CA ALA A 83 -7.15 -3.28 6.59
C ALA A 83 -6.18 -3.61 7.74
N PRO A 84 -6.25 -4.81 8.38
CA PRO A 84 -5.33 -5.12 9.49
C PRO A 84 -3.86 -5.17 9.07
N GLN A 85 -3.58 -5.57 7.82
CA GLN A 85 -2.22 -5.61 7.27
C GLN A 85 -1.66 -4.19 7.08
N LYS A 86 -2.45 -3.29 6.49
CA LYS A 86 -2.07 -1.89 6.26
C LYS A 86 -1.84 -1.14 7.58
N VAL A 87 -2.71 -1.35 8.58
CA VAL A 87 -2.53 -0.74 9.91
C VAL A 87 -1.22 -1.20 10.54
N ARG A 88 -0.94 -2.50 10.53
CA ARG A 88 0.33 -3.04 11.07
C ARG A 88 1.54 -2.51 10.30
N TRP A 89 1.46 -2.46 8.97
CA TRP A 89 2.52 -1.95 8.11
C TRP A 89 2.83 -0.48 8.43
N ALA A 90 1.80 0.37 8.50
CA ALA A 90 1.95 1.79 8.84
C ALA A 90 2.55 1.97 10.24
N ALA A 91 2.09 1.21 11.24
CA ALA A 91 2.65 1.25 12.59
C ALA A 91 4.12 0.81 12.65
N THR A 92 4.54 -0.10 11.77
CA THR A 92 5.92 -0.59 11.70
C THR A 92 6.87 0.45 11.09
N HIS A 93 6.45 1.11 10.01
CA HIS A 93 7.31 2.04 9.27
C HIS A 93 7.19 3.50 9.75
N PHE A 94 6.02 3.91 10.25
CA PHE A 94 5.70 5.29 10.64
C PHE A 94 5.07 5.32 12.05
N PRO A 95 5.79 4.88 13.09
CA PRO A 95 5.24 4.73 14.44
C PRO A 95 4.70 6.05 15.00
N GLY A 96 3.52 5.99 15.62
CA GLY A 96 2.84 7.15 16.19
C GLY A 96 2.03 7.99 15.18
N THR A 97 1.95 7.57 13.92
CA THR A 97 1.15 8.22 12.89
C THR A 97 -0.27 7.67 12.86
N ARG A 98 -1.26 8.53 12.60
CA ARG A 98 -2.68 8.17 12.48
C ARG A 98 -3.01 7.58 11.11
#